data_AF-A0A1F9GP50-F1
#
_entry.id   AF-A0A1F9GP50-F1
#
_cell.length_a   1.000
_cell.length_b   1.000
_cell.length_c   1.000
_cell.angle_alpha   90.00
_cell.angle_beta   90.00
_cell.angle_gamma   90.00
#
_symmetry.space_group_name_H-M   'P 1'
#
loop_
_entity.id
_entity.type
_entity.pdbx_description
1 polymer ?
#
loop_
_entity_poly.entity_id
_entity_poly.type
_entity_poly.pdbx_seq_one_letter_code
_entity_poly.pdbx_strand_id
1 'polypeptide(L)' 'MPKVRKQFILDATKIKKAKKILGVKTDTEAVNVALDMVVANDHLNTFLKGLKGKIPAIKNMDQSKFES' A
#
# COMPACT_ATOMS: atom_id res chain seq x y z
N MET A 1 6.24 18.47 -2.80
CA MET A 1 4.81 18.64 -3.15
C MET A 1 4.23 19.82 -2.38
N PRO A 2 3.36 20.64 -2.98
CA PRO A 2 2.70 21.73 -2.27
C PRO A 2 1.85 21.20 -1.12
N LYS A 3 1.93 21.84 0.05
CA LYS A 3 1.12 21.50 1.23
C LYS A 3 -0.12 22.38 1.26
N VAL A 4 -1.30 21.76 1.41
CA VAL A 4 -2.56 22.48 1.54
C VAL A 4 -3.20 22.11 2.88
N ARG A 5 -3.61 23.13 3.65
CA ARG A 5 -4.37 22.91 4.89
C ARG A 5 -5.84 22.75 4.55
N LYS A 6 -6.43 21.63 4.95
CA LYS A 6 -7.86 21.34 4.84
C LYS A 6 -8.38 20.91 6.21
N GLN A 7 -9.65 21.21 6.49
CA GLN A 7 -10.32 20.76 7.70
C GLN A 7 -11.27 19.61 7.33
N PHE A 8 -11.18 18.51 8.07
CA PHE A 8 -12.00 17.32 7.85
C PHE A 8 -12.64 16.91 9.17
N ILE A 9 -13.85 16.36 9.09
CA ILE A 9 -14.48 15.65 10.20
C ILE A 9 -14.21 14.16 9.95
N LEU A 10 -13.38 13.56 10.78
CA LEU A 10 -12.97 12.16 10.66
C LEU A 10 -13.36 11.40 11.93
N ASP A 11 -13.64 10.11 11.77
CA ASP A 11 -13.87 9.22 12.91
C ASP A 11 -12.56 9.04 13.69
N ALA A 12 -12.54 9.57 14.92
CA ALA A 12 -11.38 9.53 15.81
C ALA A 12 -10.91 8.10 16.10
N THR A 13 -11.82 7.13 16.14
CA THR A 13 -11.49 5.71 16.39
C THR A 13 -10.70 5.12 15.23
N LYS A 14 -11.11 5.44 13.99
CA LYS A 14 -10.39 5.02 12.78
C LYS A 14 -9.00 5.65 12.72
N ILE A 15 -8.88 6.94 13.02
CA ILE A 15 -7.58 7.65 13.01
C ILE A 15 -6.65 7.07 14.07
N LYS A 16 -7.13 6.82 15.29
CA LYS A 16 -6.32 6.19 16.34
C LYS A 16 -5.84 4.79 15.94
N LYS A 17 -6.72 3.99 15.31
CA LYS A 17 -6.35 2.67 14.82
C LYS A 17 -5.32 2.75 13.68
N ALA A 18 -5.50 3.66 12.73
CA ALA A 18 -4.56 3.89 11.64
C ALA A 18 -3.17 4.28 12.18
N LYS A 19 -3.09 5.19 13.15
CA LYS A 19 -1.81 5.55 13.80
C LYS A 19 -1.10 4.36 14.43
N LYS A 20 -1.86 3.49 15.12
CA LYS A 20 -1.31 2.27 15.72
C LYS A 20 -0.79 1.30 14.67
N ILE A 21 -1.53 1.08 13.58
CA ILE A 21 -1.13 0.19 12.48
C ILE A 21 0.13 0.72 11.78
N LEU A 22 0.17 2.04 11.52
CA LEU A 22 1.22 2.70 10.77
C LEU A 22 2.44 3.08 11.63
N GLY A 23 2.35 3.00 12.95
CA GLY A 23 3.45 3.37 13.87
C GLY A 23 3.77 4.87 13.92
N VAL A 24 2.81 5.73 13.55
CA VAL A 24 3.03 7.18 13.42
C VAL A 24 2.48 7.98 14.62
N LYS A 25 3.05 9.17 14.85
CA LYS A 25 2.78 9.95 16.05
C LYS A 25 1.61 10.91 15.87
N THR A 26 1.41 11.43 14.66
CA THR A 26 0.40 12.45 14.37
C THR A 26 -0.71 11.94 13.45
N ASP A 27 -1.87 12.58 13.54
CA ASP A 27 -3.02 12.26 12.71
C ASP A 27 -2.75 12.65 11.26
N THR A 28 -2.01 13.74 11.03
CA THR A 28 -1.55 14.18 9.71
C THR A 28 -0.63 13.16 9.06
N GLU A 29 0.33 12.61 9.79
CA GLU A 29 1.19 11.53 9.27
C GLU A 29 0.36 10.29 8.91
N ALA A 30 -0.60 9.90 9.74
CA ALA A 30 -1.45 8.75 9.46
C ALA A 30 -2.26 8.92 8.18
N VAL A 31 -2.84 10.11 7.97
CA VAL A 31 -3.59 10.42 6.75
C VAL A 31 -2.67 10.46 5.54
N ASN A 32 -1.51 11.12 5.63
CA ASN A 32 -0.57 11.20 4.50
C ASN A 32 -0.07 9.81 4.08
N VAL A 33 0.39 9.00 5.03
CA VAL A 33 0.88 7.64 4.73
C VAL A 33 -0.22 6.76 4.15
N ALA A 34 -1.45 6.88 4.67
CA ALA A 34 -2.58 6.13 4.11
C ALA A 34 -2.89 6.54 2.66
N LEU A 35 -2.82 7.83 2.33
CA LEU A 35 -3.00 8.32 0.97
C LEU A 35 -1.88 7.82 0.04
N ASP A 36 -0.62 7.88 0.49
CA ASP A 36 0.53 7.38 -0.25
C ASP A 36 0.38 5.89 -0.58
N MET A 37 -0.09 5.08 0.38
CA MET A 37 -0.35 3.65 0.18
C MET A 37 -1.44 3.40 -0.88
N VAL A 38 -2.52 4.21 -0.89
CA VAL A 38 -3.59 4.06 -1.90
C VAL A 38 -3.06 4.38 -3.30
N VAL A 39 -2.27 5.46 -3.44
CA VAL A 39 -1.65 5.83 -4.73
C VAL A 39 -0.65 4.76 -5.18
N ALA A 40 0.19 4.27 -4.27
CA ALA A 40 1.14 3.20 -4.58
C ALA A 40 0.43 1.90 -5.02
N ASN A 41 -0.67 1.54 -4.36
CA ASN A 41 -1.47 0.38 -4.73
C ASN A 41 -2.11 0.54 -6.11
N ASP A 42 -2.57 1.73 -6.48
CA ASP A 42 -3.09 2.00 -7.82
C ASP A 42 -2.01 1.85 -8.90
N HIS A 43 -0.81 2.40 -8.65
CA HIS A 43 0.33 2.23 -9.55
C HIS A 43 0.72 0.76 -9.72
N LEU A 44 0.79 -0.01 -8.62
CA LEU A 44 1.06 -1.44 -8.68
C LEU A 44 -0.02 -2.19 -9.45
N ASN A 45 -1.30 -1.91 -9.21
CA ASN A 45 -2.40 -2.54 -9.93
C ASN A 45 -2.34 -2.22 -11.42
N THR A 46 -2.06 -0.98 -11.78
CA THR A 46 -1.92 -0.54 -13.18
C THR A 46 -0.75 -1.24 -13.86
N PHE A 47 0.41 -1.30 -13.19
CA PHE A 47 1.59 -2.01 -13.67
C PHE A 47 1.30 -3.51 -13.88
N LEU A 48 0.73 -4.18 -12.88
CA LEU A 48 0.38 -5.60 -12.95
C LEU A 48 -0.63 -5.90 -14.06
N LYS A 49 -1.65 -5.04 -14.24
CA LYS A 49 -2.59 -5.15 -15.37
C LYS A 49 -1.87 -5.02 -16.71
N GLY A 50 -0.91 -4.11 -16.84
CA GLY A 50 -0.11 -3.95 -18.05
C GLY A 50 0.84 -5.13 -18.34
N LEU A 51 1.20 -5.90 -17.32
CA LEU A 51 2.00 -7.12 -17.42
C LEU A 51 1.19 -8.40 -17.65
N LYS A 52 -0.12 -8.38 -17.32
CA LYS A 52 -1.02 -9.53 -17.51
C LYS A 52 -1.05 -9.91 -19.00
N GLY A 53 -0.48 -11.07 -19.33
CA GLY A 53 -0.33 -11.57 -20.71
C GLY A 53 1.05 -11.34 -21.35
N LYS A 54 1.95 -10.59 -20.71
CA LYS A 54 3.34 -10.38 -21.17
C LYS A 54 4.38 -11.19 -20.39
N ILE A 55 4.08 -11.53 -19.13
CA ILE A 55 4.92 -12.42 -18.34
C ILE A 55 4.45 -13.85 -18.56
N PRO A 56 5.26 -14.74 -19.15
CA PRO A 56 4.92 -16.15 -19.25
C PRO A 56 4.70 -16.71 -17.85
N ALA A 57 3.60 -17.42 -17.64
CA ALA A 57 3.25 -18.01 -16.36
C ALA A 57 4.46 -18.80 -15.83
N ILE A 58 4.98 -18.40 -14.67
CA ILE A 58 6.01 -19.17 -13.98
C ILE A 58 5.33 -20.46 -13.52
N LYS A 59 5.40 -21.49 -14.35
CA LYS A 59 4.87 -22.82 -14.04
C LYS A 59 5.91 -23.51 -13.18
N ASN A 60 5.58 -23.69 -11.91
CA ASN A 60 6.15 -24.63 -10.93
C ASN A 60 7.69 -24.70 -10.92
N MET A 61 8.30 -23.90 -10.05
CA MET A 61 9.66 -24.15 -9.58
C MET A 61 9.60 -25.37 -8.65
N ASP A 62 10.05 -26.50 -9.15
CA ASP A 62 10.07 -27.79 -8.45
C ASP A 62 10.88 -27.66 -7.15
N GLN A 63 10.20 -27.87 -6.01
CA GLN A 63 10.76 -27.81 -4.67
C GLN A 63 11.63 -29.03 -4.34
N SER A 64 11.73 -30.03 -5.22
CA SER A 64 12.51 -31.26 -5.02
C SER A 64 14.03 -31.06 -4.93
N LYS A 65 14.56 -29.87 -5.21
CA LYS A 65 16.02 -29.61 -5.25
C LYS A 65 16.64 -29.07 -3.97
N PHE A 66 15.90 -28.96 -2.87
CA PHE A 66 16.42 -28.44 -1.59
C PHE A 66 16.67 -29.49 -0.51
N GLU A 67 16.53 -30.78 -0.81
CA GLU A 67 17.02 -31.85 0.07
C GLU A 67 18.08 -32.68 -0.64
N SER A 68 19.34 -32.38 -0.36
CA SER A 68 20.51 -33.28 -0.49
C SER A 68 21.63 -32.74 0.39
#